data_AF-A0A364LNG6-F1
#
_entry.id   AF-A0A364LNG6-F1
#
_cell.length_a   1.000
_cell.length_b   1.000
_cell.length_c   1.000
_cell.angle_alpha   90.00
_cell.angle_beta   90.00
_cell.angle_gamma   90.00
#
_symmetry.space_group_name_H-M   'P 1'
#
loop_
_entity.id
_entity.type
_entity.pdbx_description
1 polymer ?
#
loop_
_entity_poly.entity_id
_entity_poly.type
_entity_poly.pdbx_seq_one_letter_code
_entity_poly.pdbx_strand_id
1 'polypeptide(L)'
;MTGFFNRSGAVAPENKEANQSWYYVPVLEQFRNQTAGNKRMWLCASQSNVVRQFYTSTDSLKKALSSRLGAHQTLSCYKVWLSAEQKENLAQLNNNPEIFTAAISLQSTQIRSLIKLREQEIEEVNPNFGEAVSASASCAA
;
A
#
# COMPACT_ATOMS: atom_id res chain seq x y z
N MET A 1 29.21 6.61 47.64
CA MET A 1 29.68 5.98 46.39
C MET A 1 28.56 5.06 45.90
N THR A 2 27.71 5.54 44.98
CA THR A 2 27.72 5.20 43.53
C THR A 2 27.63 3.68 43.30
N GLY A 3 26.66 3.14 42.58
CA GLY A 3 25.96 3.74 41.45
C GLY A 3 24.65 3.05 41.10
N PHE A 4 23.81 3.84 40.46
CA PHE A 4 22.62 3.46 39.74
C PHE A 4 23.04 2.62 38.53
N PHE A 5 22.51 1.40 38.40
CA PHE A 5 22.56 0.68 37.13
C PHE A 5 21.47 1.24 36.23
N ASN A 6 21.84 2.22 35.41
CA ASN A 6 21.12 2.55 34.19
C ASN A 6 21.23 1.35 33.24
N ARG A 7 20.19 0.50 33.21
CA ARG A 7 19.96 -0.37 32.06
C ARG A 7 19.42 0.53 30.96
N SER A 8 20.34 0.98 30.11
CA SER A 8 20.04 1.61 28.83
C SER A 8 18.87 0.89 28.18
N GLY A 9 17.75 1.60 28.04
CA GLY A 9 16.64 1.16 27.23
C GLY A 9 17.19 0.79 25.87
N ALA A 10 16.99 -0.46 25.47
CA ALA A 10 16.96 -0.77 24.06
C ALA A 10 15.82 0.09 23.51
N VAL A 11 16.16 1.23 22.92
CA VAL A 11 15.25 1.99 22.09
C VAL A 11 14.97 1.05 20.92
N ALA A 12 13.89 0.28 21.05
CA ALA A 12 13.25 -0.37 19.91
C ALA A 12 13.13 0.71 18.83
N PRO A 13 13.49 0.44 17.57
CA PRO A 13 13.44 1.44 16.52
C PRO A 13 12.05 2.05 16.55
N GLU A 14 12.01 3.35 16.90
CA GLU A 14 10.80 4.12 17.01
C GLU A 14 9.95 3.83 15.78
N ASN A 15 8.74 3.38 16.06
CA ASN A 15 7.79 2.86 15.10
C ASN A 15 7.37 3.98 14.13
N LYS A 16 8.23 4.31 13.15
CA LYS A 16 8.00 5.33 12.12
C LYS A 16 6.78 5.02 11.24
N GLU A 17 6.20 3.83 11.38
CA GLU A 17 4.96 3.43 10.72
C GLU A 17 3.70 4.05 11.38
N ALA A 18 3.74 4.44 12.66
CA ALA A 18 2.54 4.90 13.39
C ALA A 18 1.97 6.25 12.90
N ASN A 19 2.78 7.07 12.22
CA ASN A 19 2.37 8.40 11.74
C ASN A 19 2.17 8.46 10.21
N GLN A 20 2.33 7.36 9.49
CA GLN A 20 2.12 7.32 8.04
C GLN A 20 0.67 6.94 7.72
N SER A 21 -0.09 7.88 7.14
CA SER A 21 -1.42 7.57 6.58
C SER A 21 -1.24 6.62 5.40
N TRP A 22 -1.65 5.37 5.59
CA TRP A 22 -1.68 4.33 4.57
C TRP A 22 -3.02 4.37 3.81
N TYR A 23 -2.96 4.03 2.53
CA TYR A 23 -4.14 3.79 1.73
C TYR A 23 -4.16 2.35 1.23
N TYR A 24 -5.36 1.81 1.08
CA TYR A 24 -5.60 0.46 0.62
C TYR A 24 -6.27 0.53 -0.75
N VAL A 25 -5.60 0.02 -1.77
CA VAL A 25 -6.06 0.10 -3.16
C VAL A 25 -6.44 -1.30 -3.62
N PRO A 26 -7.71 -1.56 -4.00
CA PRO A 26 -8.11 -2.90 -4.42
C PRO A 26 -7.35 -3.32 -5.66
N VAL A 27 -6.93 -4.59 -5.67
CA VAL A 27 -6.35 -5.26 -6.83
C VAL A 27 -7.49 -5.91 -7.59
N LEU A 28 -7.77 -5.40 -8.78
CA LEU A 28 -8.81 -5.93 -9.67
C LEU A 28 -8.22 -6.92 -10.68
N GLU A 29 -6.89 -6.91 -10.82
CA GLU A 29 -6.12 -7.71 -11.73
C GLU A 29 -5.95 -9.15 -11.21
N GLN A 30 -6.15 -10.15 -12.08
CA GLN A 30 -5.98 -11.55 -11.72
C GLN A 30 -4.53 -11.99 -11.94
N PHE A 31 -3.78 -12.14 -10.85
CA PHE A 31 -2.43 -12.70 -10.87
C PHE A 31 -2.44 -14.20 -10.58
N ARG A 32 -1.87 -15.02 -11.49
CA ARG A 32 -1.75 -16.48 -11.29
C ARG A 32 -0.78 -16.86 -10.15
N ASN A 33 0.21 -16.01 -9.86
CA ASN A 33 1.20 -16.21 -8.80
C ASN A 33 1.36 -14.91 -7.99
N GLN A 34 0.67 -14.81 -6.85
CA GLN A 34 0.72 -13.65 -5.96
C GLN A 34 1.78 -13.85 -4.88
N THR A 35 3.05 -13.87 -5.29
CA THR A 35 4.21 -13.95 -4.40
C THR A 35 5.07 -12.70 -4.56
N ALA A 36 5.86 -12.38 -3.53
CA ALA A 36 6.77 -11.22 -3.53
C ALA A 36 7.70 -11.16 -4.75
N GLY A 37 8.11 -12.31 -5.29
CA GLY A 37 8.96 -12.43 -6.48
C GLY A 37 8.29 -12.07 -7.81
N ASN A 38 6.96 -11.95 -7.86
CA ASN A 38 6.26 -11.56 -9.08
C ASN A 38 6.33 -10.05 -9.33
N LYS A 39 7.40 -9.60 -10.00
CA LYS A 39 7.62 -8.17 -10.32
C LYS A 39 6.44 -7.52 -11.05
N ARG A 40 5.72 -8.25 -11.89
CA ARG A 40 4.57 -7.71 -12.66
C ARG A 40 3.44 -7.25 -11.74
N MET A 41 3.25 -7.94 -10.61
CA MET A 41 2.25 -7.59 -9.61
C MET A 41 2.49 -6.19 -9.05
N TRP A 42 3.74 -5.80 -8.85
CA TRP A 42 4.09 -4.47 -8.33
C TRP A 42 4.01 -3.39 -9.41
N LEU A 43 4.34 -3.73 -10.66
CA LEU A 43 4.31 -2.80 -11.80
C LEU A 43 2.90 -2.49 -12.29
N CYS A 44 1.92 -3.38 -12.11
CA CYS A 44 0.53 -3.12 -12.51
C CYS A 44 -0.09 -1.90 -11.82
N ALA A 45 0.28 -1.65 -10.56
CA ALA A 45 -0.13 -0.45 -9.85
C ALA A 45 0.46 0.85 -10.45
N SER A 46 1.56 0.74 -11.21
CA SER A 46 2.25 1.86 -11.88
C SER A 46 1.67 2.25 -13.23
N GLN A 47 0.57 1.65 -13.65
CA GLN A 47 -0.16 2.10 -14.83
C GLN A 47 -0.71 3.52 -14.61
N SER A 48 -0.28 4.45 -15.44
CA SER A 48 -0.81 5.80 -15.47
C SER A 48 -2.24 5.83 -16.01
N ASN A 49 -2.98 6.90 -15.70
CA ASN A 49 -4.35 7.15 -16.18
C ASN A 49 -5.40 6.10 -15.80
N VAL A 50 -5.10 5.22 -14.85
CA VAL A 50 -6.09 4.31 -14.26
C VAL A 50 -6.69 4.98 -13.03
N VAL A 51 -8.02 5.17 -13.07
CA VAL A 51 -8.76 5.65 -11.90
C VAL A 51 -8.80 4.53 -10.86
N ARG A 52 -8.27 4.81 -9.67
CA ARG A 52 -8.19 3.86 -8.55
C ARG A 52 -8.97 4.39 -7.35
N GLN A 53 -9.50 3.46 -6.57
CA GLN A 53 -10.13 3.75 -5.28
C GLN A 53 -9.10 3.58 -4.17
N PHE A 54 -9.02 4.56 -3.28
CA PHE A 54 -8.10 4.63 -2.15
C PHE A 54 -8.91 4.60 -0.87
N TYR A 55 -8.84 3.48 -0.16
CA TYR A 55 -9.53 3.27 1.10
C TYR A 55 -8.61 3.60 2.27
N THR A 56 -9.15 4.12 3.36
CA THR A 56 -8.35 4.47 4.56
C THR A 56 -8.14 3.28 5.50
N SER A 57 -8.84 2.17 5.30
CA SER A 57 -8.70 0.93 6.07
C SER A 57 -9.06 -0.32 5.26
N THR A 58 -8.61 -1.50 5.68
CA THR A 58 -9.06 -2.78 5.11
C THR A 58 -10.55 -3.04 5.39
N ASP A 59 -11.08 -2.54 6.51
CA ASP A 59 -12.50 -2.68 6.86
C ASP A 59 -13.42 -1.87 5.95
N SER A 60 -13.07 -0.62 5.63
CA SER A 60 -13.83 0.21 4.70
C SER A 60 -13.85 -0.41 3.30
N LEU A 61 -12.71 -0.96 2.86
CA LEU A 61 -12.57 -1.72 1.61
C LEU A 61 -13.43 -2.99 1.61
N LYS A 62 -13.37 -3.81 2.67
CA LYS A 62 -14.22 -5.02 2.82
C LYS A 62 -15.69 -4.65 2.79
N LYS A 63 -16.11 -3.63 3.55
CA LYS A 63 -17.51 -3.17 3.60
C LYS A 63 -18.01 -2.71 2.23
N ALA A 64 -17.18 -2.01 1.48
CA ALA A 64 -17.55 -1.49 0.16
C ALA A 64 -17.62 -2.57 -0.93
N LEU A 65 -16.78 -3.61 -0.84
CA LEU A 65 -16.64 -4.62 -1.89
C LEU A 65 -17.26 -5.98 -1.53
N SER A 66 -17.64 -6.23 -0.28
CA SER A 66 -18.22 -7.50 0.20
C SER A 66 -19.44 -7.93 -0.61
N SER A 67 -20.31 -7.00 -0.99
CA SER A 67 -21.51 -7.27 -1.81
C SER A 67 -21.20 -7.67 -3.25
N ARG A 68 -19.99 -7.38 -3.74
CA ARG A 68 -19.54 -7.65 -5.11
C ARG A 68 -18.68 -8.91 -5.21
N LEU A 69 -18.25 -9.46 -4.08
CA LEU A 69 -17.40 -10.64 -4.02
C LEU A 69 -18.30 -11.89 -3.96
N GLY A 70 -18.07 -12.83 -4.87
CA GLY A 70 -18.67 -14.16 -4.77
C GLY A 70 -18.17 -14.90 -3.52
N ALA A 71 -18.92 -15.91 -3.06
CA ALA A 71 -18.66 -16.65 -1.81
C ALA A 71 -17.25 -17.27 -1.67
N HIS A 72 -16.46 -17.32 -2.75
CA HIS A 72 -15.11 -17.88 -2.77
C HIS A 72 -14.06 -16.94 -3.37
N GLN A 73 -14.41 -15.68 -3.65
CA GLN A 73 -13.46 -14.70 -4.18
C GLN A 73 -12.65 -14.08 -3.04
N THR A 74 -11.32 -14.16 -3.16
CA THR A 74 -10.40 -13.44 -2.27
C THR A 74 -10.27 -12.00 -2.72
N LEU A 75 -10.60 -11.05 -1.86
CA LEU A 75 -10.28 -9.64 -2.09
C LEU A 75 -8.79 -9.43 -1.82
N SER A 76 -8.08 -8.77 -2.73
CA SER A 76 -6.69 -8.38 -2.51
C SER A 76 -6.57 -6.87 -2.64
N CYS A 77 -5.68 -6.26 -1.87
CA CYS A 77 -5.39 -4.83 -1.97
C CYS A 77 -3.89 -4.55 -1.79
N TYR A 78 -3.41 -3.48 -2.43
CA TYR A 78 -2.11 -2.90 -2.14
C TYR A 78 -2.21 -1.99 -0.93
N LYS A 79 -1.27 -2.12 0.01
CA LYS A 79 -1.02 -1.11 1.04
C LYS A 79 -0.02 -0.11 0.48
N VAL A 80 -0.43 1.14 0.31
CA VAL A 80 0.37 2.15 -0.39
C VAL A 80 0.56 3.39 0.47
N TRP A 81 1.75 3.97 0.35
CA TRP A 81 2.06 5.28 0.88
C TRP A 81 2.02 6.31 -0.25
N LEU A 82 1.36 7.44 0.03
CA LEU A 82 1.25 8.54 -0.92
C LEU A 82 2.12 9.71 -0.47
N SER A 83 2.71 10.42 -1.43
CA SER A 83 3.41 11.67 -1.18
C SER A 83 2.44 12.74 -0.65
N ALA A 84 2.97 13.81 -0.06
CA ALA A 84 2.14 14.93 0.42
C ALA A 84 1.29 15.53 -0.71
N GLU A 85 1.88 15.71 -1.90
CA GLU A 85 1.20 16.21 -3.10
C GLU A 85 0.07 15.27 -3.56
N GLN A 86 0.33 13.95 -3.59
CA GLN A 86 -0.71 12.97 -3.94
C GLN A 86 -1.86 12.96 -2.93
N LYS A 87 -1.57 13.14 -1.64
CA LYS A 87 -2.59 13.25 -0.58
C LYS A 87 -3.43 14.51 -0.73
N GLU A 88 -2.80 15.64 -1.02
CA GLU A 88 -3.51 16.90 -1.27
C GLU A 88 -4.44 16.78 -2.48
N ASN A 89 -3.93 16.20 -3.58
CA ASN A 89 -4.74 15.92 -4.76
C ASN A 89 -5.92 14.99 -4.47
N LEU A 90 -5.76 13.97 -3.61
CA LEU A 90 -6.89 13.13 -3.18
C LEU A 90 -7.92 13.90 -2.36
N ALA A 91 -7.46 14.75 -1.43
CA ALA A 91 -8.33 15.50 -0.52
C ALA A 91 -9.16 16.55 -1.26
N GLN A 92 -8.61 17.20 -2.29
CA GLN A 92 -9.33 18.18 -3.10
C GLN A 92 -10.48 17.57 -3.92
N LEU A 93 -10.40 16.27 -4.22
CA LEU A 93 -11.33 15.59 -5.13
C LEU A 93 -12.52 14.93 -4.44
N ASN A 94 -12.58 14.84 -3.10
CA ASN A 94 -13.63 14.06 -2.46
C ASN A 94 -14.09 14.54 -1.07
N ASN A 95 -15.39 14.36 -0.79
CA ASN A 95 -16.02 14.66 0.51
C ASN A 95 -16.23 13.40 1.39
N ASN A 96 -15.93 12.20 0.89
CA ASN A 96 -16.09 10.95 1.65
C ASN A 96 -14.78 10.61 2.40
N PRO A 97 -14.79 10.54 3.75
CA PRO A 97 -13.59 10.28 4.54
C PRO A 97 -13.11 8.81 4.49
N GLU A 98 -13.93 7.88 4.01
CA GLU A 98 -13.60 6.45 3.99
C GLU A 98 -12.99 5.99 2.65
N ILE A 99 -13.33 6.67 1.55
CA ILE A 99 -12.96 6.26 0.19
C ILE A 99 -12.67 7.49 -0.67
N PHE A 100 -11.51 7.51 -1.31
CA PHE A 100 -11.13 8.51 -2.31
C PHE A 100 -11.06 7.86 -3.69
N THR A 101 -11.41 8.58 -4.76
CA THR A 101 -11.31 8.07 -6.13
C THR A 101 -10.51 9.07 -6.97
N ALA A 102 -9.39 8.63 -7.53
CA ALA A 102 -8.54 9.48 -8.35
C ALA A 102 -7.67 8.67 -9.32
N ALA A 103 -7.21 9.32 -10.39
CA ALA A 103 -6.19 8.79 -11.28
C ALA A 103 -4.81 9.16 -10.72
N ILE A 104 -4.23 8.30 -9.89
CA ILE A 104 -2.88 8.48 -9.33
C ILE A 104 -2.00 7.35 -9.79
N SER A 105 -0.89 7.71 -10.45
CA SER A 105 0.15 6.75 -10.82
C SER A 105 0.95 6.36 -9.58
N LEU A 106 0.92 5.08 -9.21
CA LEU A 106 1.63 4.57 -8.04
C LEU A 106 2.93 3.90 -8.46
N GLN A 107 4.07 4.36 -7.95
CA GLN A 107 5.34 3.67 -8.19
C GLN A 107 5.40 2.39 -7.35
N SER A 108 6.10 1.35 -7.83
CA SER A 108 6.30 0.12 -7.05
C SER A 108 6.95 0.41 -5.69
N THR A 109 7.79 1.45 -5.61
CA THR A 109 8.47 1.87 -4.37
C THR A 109 7.52 2.47 -3.34
N GLN A 110 6.31 2.87 -3.74
CA GLN A 110 5.25 3.38 -2.88
C GLN A 110 4.33 2.27 -2.34
N ILE A 111 4.43 1.05 -2.88
CA ILE A 111 3.63 -0.09 -2.47
C ILE A 111 4.39 -0.84 -1.38
N ARG A 112 3.89 -0.83 -0.15
CA ARG A 112 4.49 -1.55 0.97
C ARG A 112 4.31 -3.05 0.84
N SER A 113 3.10 -3.47 0.50
CA SER A 113 2.71 -4.87 0.50
C SER A 113 1.44 -5.11 -0.31
N LEU A 114 1.22 -6.39 -0.65
CA LEU A 114 -0.06 -6.91 -1.09
C LEU A 114 -0.72 -7.62 0.08
N ILE A 115 -1.95 -7.24 0.43
CA ILE A 115 -2.73 -7.89 1.46
C ILE A 115 -3.84 -8.70 0.79
N LYS A 116 -3.91 -9.99 1.12
CA LYS A 116 -5.00 -10.90 0.73
C LYS A 116 -5.98 -10.97 1.90
N LEU A 117 -7.20 -10.54 1.67
CA LEU A 117 -8.28 -10.48 2.64
C LEU A 117 -9.14 -11.74 2.48
N ARG A 118 -8.82 -12.77 3.27
CA ARG A 118 -9.60 -14.01 3.43
C ARG A 118 -10.20 -14.04 4.84
N GLU A 119 -10.49 -15.23 5.37
CA GLU A 119 -10.78 -15.43 6.80
C GLU A 119 -9.66 -14.88 7.70
N GLN A 120 -8.42 -14.98 7.23
CA GLN A 120 -7.24 -14.35 7.81
C GLN A 120 -6.58 -13.43 6.80
N GLU A 121 -6.03 -12.32 7.27
CA GLU A 121 -5.26 -11.40 6.43
C GLU A 121 -3.85 -11.97 6.23
N ILE A 122 -3.45 -12.10 4.96
CA ILE A 122 -2.11 -12.54 4.59
C ILE A 122 -1.43 -11.38 3.88
N GLU A 123 -0.35 -10.88 4.47
CA GLU A 123 0.44 -9.76 3.93
C GLU A 123 1.73 -10.25 3.27
N GLU A 124 1.89 -9.91 2.00
CA GLU A 124 3.09 -10.18 1.19
C GLU A 124 3.87 -8.87 1.02
N VAL A 125 5.04 -8.75 1.64
CA VAL A 125 5.83 -7.52 1.60
C VAL A 125 6.47 -7.34 0.22
N ASN A 126 6.40 -6.12 -0.32
CA ASN A 126 7.06 -5.78 -1.57
C ASN A 126 8.57 -5.62 -1.34
N PRO A 127 9.42 -6.39 -2.02
CA PRO A 127 10.87 -6.28 -1.86
C PRO A 127 11.43 -4.93 -2.35
N ASN A 128 10.72 -4.25 -3.25
CA ASN A 128 11.17 -2.97 -3.83
C ASN A 128 10.64 -1.75 -3.04
N PHE A 129 9.98 -1.95 -1.90
CA PHE A 129 9.40 -0.85 -1.14
C PHE A 129 10.48 0.08 -0.57
N GLY A 130 10.35 1.38 -0.79
CA GLY A 130 11.31 2.37 -0.29
C GLY A 130 12.68 2.32 -0.95
N GLU A 131 12.91 1.44 -1.93
CA GLU A 131 14.11 1.48 -2.75
C GLU A 131 14.12 2.79 -3.56
N ALA A 132 15.28 3.45 -3.62
CA ALA A 132 15.43 4.61 -4.49
C ALA A 132 15.22 4.16 -5.94
N VAL A 133 14.34 4.85 -6.67
CA VAL A 133 14.19 4.64 -8.11
C VAL A 133 15.55 4.90 -8.74
N SER A 134 16.29 3.85 -9.11
CA SER A 134 17.54 4.02 -9.84
C SER A 134 17.19 4.68 -11.16
N ALA A 135 17.62 5.92 -11.35
CA ALA A 135 17.38 6.72 -12.56
C ALA A 135 18.07 6.14 -13.83
N SER A 136 18.51 4.88 -13.79
CA SER A 136 19.32 4.24 -14.84
C SER A 136 18.51 3.54 -15.94
N ALA A 137 17.18 3.66 -15.94
CA ALA A 137 16.35 3.29 -17.10
C ALA A 137 15.80 4.52 -17.83
N SER A 138 16.64 5.54 -18.00
CA SER A 138 16.39 6.63 -18.95
C SER A 138 17.05 6.27 -20.28
N CYS A 139 16.20 5.91 -21.26
CA CYS A 139 16.40 5.94 -22.71
C CYS A 139 17.80 5.60 -23.27
N ALA A 140 17.95 4.39 -23.81
CA ALA A 140 18.74 4.22 -25.03
C ALA A 140 17.84 4.62 -26.20
N ALA A 141 18.19 5.73 -26.85
CA ALA A 141 17.62 6.21 -28.10
C ALA A 141 17.99 5.29 -29.28
#